data_AF-A0A9X0BEB5-F1
#
_entry.id   AF-A0A9X0BEB5-F1
#
_cell.length_a   1.000
_cell.length_b   1.000
_cell.length_c   1.000
_cell.angle_alpha   90.00
_cell.angle_beta   90.00
_cell.angle_gamma   90.00
#
_symmetry.space_group_name_H-M   'P 1'
#
loop_
_entity.id
_entity.type
_entity.pdbx_description
1 polymer ?
#
loop_
_entity_poly.entity_id
_entity_poly.type
_entity_poly.pdbx_seq_one_letter_code
_entity_poly.pdbx_strand_id
1 'polypeptide(L)'
;MPSASTISGYTYENWGPVTTTFTPPASCATASNKIEVGPSDSSRPIFRYGLQCETVGGWECYPSATIETTTTPDTNPTQFFKAHYYSPGLYCPADWVTVGVASWDGDGDKSLITSGVLAPPTTAEIVQRDGEVFLGILDKSETAVICCPRSYSADVQYGCWSTISDYKPSSACNWEIPKVDWLGSSSIKTTINGTATTRYLQTLAGTSPFIGPATTTFDAEDKKTLVGMAVNPMLTLIHKKADFDGM
;
A
#
# COMPACT_ATOMS: atom_id res chain seq x y z
N MET A 1 9.42 -2.31 -18.42
CA MET A 1 9.50 -3.12 -17.18
C MET A 1 8.86 -4.49 -17.42
N PRO A 2 9.29 -5.57 -16.73
CA PRO A 2 8.56 -6.84 -16.72
C PRO A 2 7.09 -6.68 -16.34
N SER A 3 6.24 -7.63 -16.75
CA SER A 3 4.83 -7.66 -16.34
C SER A 3 4.64 -7.99 -14.86
N ALA A 4 5.60 -8.71 -14.27
CA ALA A 4 5.68 -8.93 -12.83
C ALA A 4 7.13 -9.15 -12.40
N SER A 5 7.44 -8.81 -11.15
CA SER A 5 8.75 -9.01 -10.52
C SER A 5 8.59 -9.59 -9.13
N THR A 6 9.40 -10.59 -8.76
CA THR A 6 9.40 -11.16 -7.40
C THR A 6 10.71 -10.85 -6.68
N ILE A 7 10.62 -10.27 -5.49
CA ILE A 7 11.78 -9.99 -4.64
C ILE A 7 11.42 -10.24 -3.17
N SER A 8 12.30 -10.95 -2.47
CA SER A 8 12.16 -11.23 -1.03
C SER A 8 10.77 -11.79 -0.62
N GLY A 9 10.15 -12.60 -1.49
CA GLY A 9 8.83 -13.21 -1.26
C GLY A 9 7.63 -12.36 -1.68
N TYR A 10 7.84 -11.11 -2.08
CA TYR A 10 6.81 -10.23 -2.62
C TYR A 10 6.74 -10.32 -4.14
N THR A 11 5.53 -10.30 -4.69
CA THR A 11 5.26 -10.22 -6.13
C THR A 11 4.65 -8.87 -6.46
N TYR A 12 5.31 -8.16 -7.39
CA TYR A 12 4.92 -6.85 -7.89
C TYR A 12 4.37 -6.98 -9.29
N GLU A 13 3.12 -6.61 -9.50
CA GLU A 13 2.43 -6.72 -10.79
C GLU A 13 2.32 -5.34 -11.47
N ASN A 14 2.72 -5.27 -12.74
CA ASN A 14 2.52 -4.08 -13.55
C ASN A 14 1.07 -4.04 -14.04
N TRP A 15 0.30 -3.07 -13.57
CA TRP A 15 -1.09 -2.84 -13.96
C TRP A 15 -1.24 -2.02 -15.25
N GLY A 16 -0.12 -1.71 -15.91
CA GLY A 16 -0.08 -1.10 -17.24
C GLY A 16 0.24 0.39 -17.22
N PRO A 17 0.15 1.04 -18.39
CA PRO A 17 0.54 2.44 -18.56
C PRO A 17 -0.49 3.41 -17.98
N VAL A 18 0.00 4.46 -17.31
CA VAL A 18 -0.74 5.65 -16.90
C VAL A 18 0.04 6.88 -17.34
N THR A 19 -0.09 7.20 -18.63
CA THR A 19 0.66 8.29 -19.28
C THR A 19 -0.09 9.63 -19.26
N THR A 20 -1.37 9.62 -18.89
CA THR A 20 -2.20 10.82 -18.71
C THR A 20 -2.66 10.95 -17.27
N THR A 21 -2.92 12.18 -16.81
CA THR A 21 -3.50 12.42 -15.49
C THR A 21 -4.87 11.74 -15.37
N PHE A 22 -4.96 10.73 -14.51
CA PHE A 22 -6.22 10.11 -14.14
C PHE A 22 -7.01 11.04 -13.22
N THR A 23 -8.32 11.16 -13.42
CA THR A 23 -9.21 11.90 -12.52
C THR A 23 -10.15 10.91 -11.83
N PRO A 24 -9.97 10.65 -10.53
CA PRO A 24 -10.87 9.77 -9.79
C PRO A 24 -12.30 10.31 -9.79
N PRO A 25 -13.33 9.46 -9.89
CA PRO A 25 -14.71 9.88 -9.70
C PRO A 25 -14.95 10.53 -8.33
N ALA A 26 -15.87 11.49 -8.24
CA ALA A 26 -16.18 12.17 -6.97
C ALA A 26 -16.64 11.22 -5.85
N SER A 27 -17.27 10.08 -6.20
CA SER A 27 -17.66 9.03 -5.25
C SER A 27 -16.49 8.43 -4.49
N CYS A 28 -15.27 8.53 -5.02
CA CYS A 28 -14.06 8.02 -4.38
C CYS A 28 -13.67 8.76 -3.11
N ALA A 29 -14.21 9.97 -2.89
CA ALA A 29 -14.02 10.73 -1.65
C ALA A 29 -14.92 10.25 -0.50
N THR A 30 -15.96 9.46 -0.78
CA THR A 30 -17.01 9.09 0.20
C THR A 30 -17.29 7.59 0.28
N ALA A 31 -16.45 6.76 -0.33
CA ALA A 31 -16.71 5.32 -0.48
C ALA A 31 -16.55 4.57 0.86
N SER A 32 -17.61 3.92 1.34
CA SER A 32 -17.64 3.22 2.63
C SER A 32 -16.83 1.92 2.66
N ASN A 33 -16.60 1.29 1.50
CA ASN A 33 -15.75 0.12 1.34
C ASN A 33 -14.25 0.41 1.51
N LYS A 34 -13.90 1.65 1.86
CA LYS A 34 -12.55 2.12 2.18
C LYS A 34 -12.44 2.58 3.63
N ILE A 35 -13.47 2.35 4.44
CA ILE A 35 -13.47 2.72 5.85
C ILE A 35 -12.99 1.53 6.67
N GLU A 36 -11.86 1.74 7.34
CA GLU A 36 -11.30 0.87 8.35
C GLU A 36 -11.59 1.42 9.74
N VAL A 37 -11.48 0.58 10.77
CA VAL A 37 -11.73 0.93 12.17
C VAL A 37 -10.51 0.60 13.01
N GLY A 38 -10.10 1.54 13.84
CA GLY A 38 -8.97 1.36 14.74
C GLY A 38 -8.89 2.42 15.85
N PRO A 39 -7.82 2.39 16.66
CA PRO A 39 -7.67 3.24 17.84
C PRO A 39 -7.60 4.73 17.48
N SER A 40 -8.28 5.56 18.27
CA SER A 40 -8.34 7.02 18.09
C SER A 40 -7.06 7.76 18.50
N ASP A 41 -6.21 7.12 19.30
CA ASP A 41 -4.99 7.68 19.87
C ASP A 41 -3.72 7.29 19.10
N SER A 42 -3.87 6.69 17.92
CA SER A 42 -2.72 6.28 17.11
C SER A 42 -2.19 7.43 16.25
N SER A 43 -0.87 7.64 16.29
CA SER A 43 -0.18 8.57 15.38
C SER A 43 0.00 7.99 13.96
N ARG A 44 -0.50 6.78 13.72
CA ARG A 44 -0.42 6.01 12.46
C ARG A 44 -1.78 5.34 12.20
N PRO A 45 -2.11 4.95 10.96
CA PRO A 45 -3.38 4.31 10.64
C PRO A 45 -3.39 2.83 11.06
N ILE A 46 -3.32 2.56 12.36
CA ILE A 46 -3.44 1.18 12.86
C ILE A 46 -4.92 0.80 12.81
N PHE A 47 -5.33 0.04 11.81
CA PHE A 47 -6.67 -0.52 11.72
C PHE A 47 -6.71 -2.00 12.09
N ARG A 48 -7.81 -2.42 12.71
CA ARG A 48 -8.05 -3.79 13.19
C ARG A 48 -9.23 -4.46 12.48
N TYR A 49 -10.15 -3.67 11.96
CA TYR A 49 -11.40 -4.12 11.37
C TYR A 49 -11.72 -3.30 10.13
N GLY A 50 -12.32 -3.92 9.12
CA GLY A 50 -12.98 -3.22 8.03
C GLY A 50 -14.43 -2.92 8.38
N LEU A 51 -14.96 -1.80 7.91
CA LEU A 51 -16.40 -1.54 8.02
C LEU A 51 -17.21 -2.50 7.13
N GLN A 52 -16.62 -2.96 6.02
CA GLN A 52 -17.16 -3.99 5.14
C GLN A 52 -16.06 -4.96 4.71
N CYS A 53 -16.28 -6.26 4.87
CA CYS A 53 -15.27 -7.29 4.62
C CYS A 53 -15.70 -8.34 3.60
N GLU A 54 -16.96 -8.30 3.17
CA GLU A 54 -17.50 -9.23 2.15
C GLU A 54 -17.21 -8.77 0.72
N THR A 55 -16.91 -7.48 0.55
CA THR A 55 -16.55 -6.90 -0.75
C THR A 55 -15.25 -6.12 -0.63
N VAL A 56 -14.30 -6.42 -1.50
CA VAL A 56 -13.19 -5.52 -1.80
C VAL A 56 -13.60 -4.65 -2.99
N GLY A 57 -13.06 -3.43 -3.10
CA GLY A 57 -13.43 -2.55 -4.21
C GLY A 57 -12.80 -1.19 -4.13
N GLY A 58 -13.39 -0.22 -4.85
CA GLY A 58 -12.80 1.10 -4.98
C GLY A 58 -11.70 1.16 -6.03
N TRP A 59 -11.62 0.14 -6.90
CA TRP A 59 -10.72 0.05 -8.06
C TRP A 59 -11.04 1.12 -9.10
N GLU A 60 -12.30 1.55 -9.18
CA GLU A 60 -12.75 2.68 -9.98
C GLU A 60 -12.14 4.03 -9.56
N CYS A 61 -11.51 4.07 -8.38
CA CYS A 61 -10.77 5.22 -7.86
C CYS A 61 -9.28 5.20 -8.21
N TYR A 62 -8.87 4.22 -8.99
CA TYR A 62 -7.51 4.06 -9.48
C TYR A 62 -7.52 4.05 -11.01
N PRO A 63 -6.39 4.36 -11.65
CA PRO A 63 -6.27 4.20 -13.09
C PRO A 63 -6.63 2.77 -13.50
N SER A 64 -7.24 2.61 -14.68
CA SER A 64 -7.64 1.28 -15.16
C SER A 64 -6.46 0.34 -15.22
N ALA A 65 -6.60 -0.83 -14.60
CA ALA A 65 -5.61 -1.90 -14.68
C ALA A 65 -5.75 -2.67 -16.00
N THR A 66 -4.66 -3.22 -16.50
CA THR A 66 -4.65 -4.18 -17.62
C THR A 66 -5.04 -5.60 -17.20
N ILE A 67 -5.23 -5.82 -15.90
CA ILE A 67 -5.68 -7.08 -15.31
C ILE A 67 -7.11 -6.94 -14.79
N GLU A 68 -7.84 -8.06 -14.71
CA GLU A 68 -9.17 -8.08 -14.09
C GLU A 68 -9.05 -7.84 -12.58
N THR A 69 -9.78 -6.85 -12.08
CA THR A 69 -9.92 -6.61 -10.64
C THR A 69 -11.15 -7.34 -10.12
N THR A 70 -11.03 -7.95 -8.94
CA THR A 70 -12.15 -8.67 -8.30
C THR A 70 -12.84 -7.77 -7.28
N THR A 71 -14.15 -7.98 -7.10
CA THR A 71 -14.91 -7.37 -5.99
C THR A 71 -15.04 -8.29 -4.79
N THR A 72 -14.64 -9.55 -4.94
CA THR A 72 -14.66 -10.55 -3.87
C THR A 72 -13.27 -10.63 -3.23
N PRO A 73 -13.17 -10.57 -1.89
CA PRO A 73 -11.91 -10.77 -1.20
C PRO A 73 -11.30 -12.12 -1.58
N ASP A 74 -10.02 -12.12 -1.95
CA ASP A 74 -9.28 -13.37 -2.12
C ASP A 74 -8.84 -13.86 -0.73
N THR A 75 -9.30 -15.06 -0.37
CA THR A 75 -9.02 -15.66 0.93
C THR A 75 -7.65 -16.33 0.99
N ASN A 76 -6.90 -16.36 -0.11
CA ASN A 76 -5.54 -16.88 -0.13
C ASN A 76 -4.59 -15.93 0.64
N PRO A 77 -3.96 -16.38 1.73
CA PRO A 77 -3.06 -15.55 2.54
C PRO A 77 -1.82 -15.05 1.80
N THR A 78 -1.43 -15.67 0.68
CA THR A 78 -0.31 -15.18 -0.14
C THR A 78 -0.58 -13.82 -0.77
N GLN A 79 -1.84 -13.37 -0.83
CA GLN A 79 -2.22 -12.05 -1.28
C GLN A 79 -1.60 -10.92 -0.43
N PHE A 80 -1.23 -11.20 0.83
CA PHE A 80 -0.47 -10.24 1.66
C PHE A 80 0.87 -9.82 1.05
N PHE A 81 1.44 -10.63 0.17
CA PHE A 81 2.73 -10.40 -0.47
C PHE A 81 2.60 -9.96 -1.92
N LYS A 82 1.41 -9.55 -2.36
CA LYS A 82 1.20 -8.98 -3.69
C LYS A 82 1.03 -7.47 -3.60
N ALA A 83 1.68 -6.79 -4.52
CA ALA A 83 1.62 -5.35 -4.67
C ALA A 83 1.52 -4.99 -6.16
N HIS A 84 1.00 -3.80 -6.45
CA HIS A 84 0.79 -3.34 -7.80
C HIS A 84 1.47 -2.01 -8.05
N TYR A 85 1.90 -1.80 -9.29
CA TYR A 85 2.42 -0.53 -9.77
C TYR A 85 1.99 -0.30 -11.22
N TYR A 86 2.08 0.94 -11.67
CA TYR A 86 1.80 1.30 -13.06
C TYR A 86 3.09 1.74 -13.75
N SER A 87 3.38 1.17 -14.91
CA SER A 87 4.54 1.53 -15.71
C SER A 87 4.27 1.39 -17.22
N PRO A 88 4.57 2.43 -18.03
CA PRO A 88 5.02 3.77 -17.61
C PRO A 88 3.93 4.54 -16.86
N GLY A 89 4.27 5.10 -15.69
CA GLY A 89 3.38 5.92 -14.86
C GLY A 89 3.98 7.30 -14.66
N LEU A 90 3.39 8.32 -15.30
CA LEU A 90 4.04 9.65 -15.42
C LEU A 90 3.53 10.68 -14.42
N TYR A 91 2.23 10.65 -14.12
CA TYR A 91 1.57 11.71 -13.35
C TYR A 91 0.69 11.13 -12.25
N CYS A 92 0.83 11.67 -11.03
CA CYS A 92 -0.16 11.43 -9.99
C CYS A 92 -1.56 11.86 -10.49
N PRO A 93 -2.63 11.18 -10.03
CA PRO A 93 -3.99 11.58 -10.35
C PRO A 93 -4.32 13.03 -9.99
N ALA A 94 -5.35 13.58 -10.61
CA ALA A 94 -5.91 14.86 -10.22
C ALA A 94 -6.29 14.85 -8.73
N ASP A 95 -5.98 15.95 -8.02
CA ASP A 95 -6.16 16.12 -6.58
C ASP A 95 -5.32 15.19 -5.68
N TRP A 96 -4.37 14.45 -6.26
CA TRP A 96 -3.37 13.70 -5.53
C TRP A 96 -2.05 14.48 -5.49
N VAL A 97 -1.19 14.11 -4.54
CA VAL A 97 0.13 14.69 -4.34
C VAL A 97 1.18 13.59 -4.29
N THR A 98 2.38 13.90 -4.76
CA THR A 98 3.54 13.05 -4.57
C THR A 98 3.93 13.07 -3.09
N VAL A 99 3.97 11.90 -2.47
CA VAL A 99 4.33 11.70 -1.06
C VAL A 99 5.63 10.92 -0.89
N GLY A 100 6.16 10.35 -1.97
CA GLY A 100 7.45 9.68 -1.97
C GLY A 100 8.04 9.59 -3.37
N VAL A 101 9.37 9.63 -3.45
CA VAL A 101 10.11 9.47 -4.71
C VAL A 101 11.34 8.62 -4.45
N ALA A 102 11.65 7.71 -5.38
CA ALA A 102 12.91 6.99 -5.42
C ALA A 102 13.50 6.99 -6.82
N SER A 103 14.79 7.32 -6.94
CA SER A 103 15.52 7.34 -8.20
C SER A 103 17.00 7.07 -7.96
N TRP A 104 17.70 6.52 -8.94
CA TRP A 104 19.14 6.32 -8.86
C TRP A 104 19.92 7.63 -9.11
N ASP A 105 21.01 7.84 -8.37
CA ASP A 105 21.88 9.01 -8.53
C ASP A 105 22.77 8.90 -9.79
N GLY A 106 22.32 9.53 -10.87
CA GLY A 106 23.07 9.67 -12.13
C GLY A 106 23.20 8.38 -12.96
N ASP A 107 23.86 8.49 -14.12
CA ASP A 107 24.22 7.33 -14.96
C ASP A 107 25.34 6.52 -14.29
N GLY A 108 25.02 5.70 -13.30
CA GLY A 108 26.00 4.84 -12.62
C GLY A 108 25.52 4.13 -11.36
N ASP A 109 26.33 3.18 -10.90
CA ASP A 109 26.11 2.24 -9.76
C ASP A 109 26.15 2.87 -8.36
N LYS A 110 25.85 4.17 -8.21
CA LYS A 110 26.27 4.92 -7.02
C LYS A 110 25.38 4.68 -5.79
N SER A 111 24.08 4.95 -5.90
CA SER A 111 23.11 4.72 -4.82
C SER A 111 21.69 5.07 -5.27
N LEU A 112 20.71 4.42 -4.65
CA LEU A 112 19.31 4.82 -4.74
C LEU A 112 19.06 6.01 -3.80
N ILE A 113 18.57 7.13 -4.33
CA ILE A 113 18.11 8.31 -3.58
C ILE A 113 16.61 8.15 -3.31
N THR A 114 16.19 8.43 -2.09
CA THR A 114 14.81 8.31 -1.63
C THR A 114 14.33 9.55 -0.87
N SER A 115 13.03 9.84 -0.92
CA SER A 115 12.41 10.96 -0.19
C SER A 115 10.97 10.66 0.21
N GLY A 116 10.44 11.46 1.15
CA GLY A 116 9.06 11.33 1.63
C GLY A 116 8.83 10.01 2.36
N VAL A 117 7.73 9.32 2.05
CA VAL A 117 7.40 8.00 2.65
C VAL A 117 8.38 6.89 2.29
N LEU A 118 9.26 7.11 1.30
CA LEU A 118 10.31 6.15 0.90
C LEU A 118 11.65 6.43 1.56
N ALA A 119 11.78 7.53 2.30
CA ALA A 119 13.00 7.81 3.04
C ALA A 119 13.20 6.76 4.13
N PRO A 120 14.44 6.30 4.39
CA PRO A 120 14.70 5.31 5.42
C PRO A 120 14.17 5.80 6.79
N PRO A 121 13.48 4.95 7.56
CA PRO A 121 13.00 5.34 8.86
C PRO A 121 14.19 5.61 9.80
N THR A 122 14.03 6.60 10.68
CA THR A 122 15.03 6.94 11.70
C THR A 122 15.14 5.90 12.81
N THR A 123 14.16 5.00 12.92
CA THR A 123 14.08 3.91 13.89
C THR A 123 13.87 2.58 13.16
N ALA A 124 14.53 1.52 13.62
CA ALA A 124 14.36 0.18 13.06
C ALA A 124 12.98 -0.37 13.42
N GLU A 125 11.98 -0.13 12.57
CA GLU A 125 10.64 -0.69 12.71
C GLU A 125 10.49 -2.00 11.94
N ILE A 126 9.61 -2.88 12.42
CA ILE A 126 9.20 -4.09 11.70
C ILE A 126 8.40 -3.63 10.48
N VAL A 127 8.95 -3.84 9.28
CA VAL A 127 8.26 -3.54 8.03
C VAL A 127 7.20 -4.61 7.80
N GLN A 128 5.96 -4.34 8.20
CA GLN A 128 4.88 -5.30 7.96
C GLN A 128 4.46 -5.36 6.49
N ARG A 129 4.77 -4.34 5.68
CA ARG A 129 4.44 -4.31 4.25
C ARG A 129 5.49 -3.58 3.42
N ASP A 130 5.89 -4.24 2.34
CA ASP A 130 6.10 -3.78 0.96
C ASP A 130 6.93 -2.49 0.68
N GLY A 131 6.70 -1.38 1.38
CA GLY A 131 7.02 -0.06 0.87
C GLY A 131 8.51 0.29 0.75
N GLU A 132 9.44 -0.58 1.16
CA GLU A 132 10.85 -0.47 0.75
C GLU A 132 11.35 -1.67 -0.05
N VAL A 133 10.68 -2.82 0.03
CA VAL A 133 11.06 -4.03 -0.74
C VAL A 133 10.90 -3.77 -2.23
N PHE A 134 9.87 -3.00 -2.60
CA PHE A 134 9.62 -2.64 -4.00
C PHE A 134 10.77 -1.82 -4.60
N LEU A 135 11.55 -1.10 -3.78
CA LEU A 135 12.68 -0.32 -4.30
C LEU A 135 13.72 -1.21 -5.01
N GLY A 136 13.79 -2.49 -4.63
CA GLY A 136 14.68 -3.46 -5.27
C GLY A 136 14.21 -3.94 -6.64
N ILE A 137 12.99 -3.61 -7.10
CA ILE A 137 12.54 -3.93 -8.47
C ILE A 137 12.85 -2.82 -9.48
N LEU A 138 13.37 -1.66 -9.04
CA LEU A 138 13.65 -0.52 -9.91
C LEU A 138 14.95 -0.73 -10.70
N ASP A 139 14.86 -0.66 -12.03
CA ASP A 139 16.04 -0.54 -12.87
C ASP A 139 16.79 0.77 -12.55
N LYS A 140 18.10 0.81 -12.83
CA LYS A 140 18.92 2.02 -12.64
C LYS A 140 18.45 3.27 -13.39
N SER A 141 17.67 3.07 -14.46
CA SER A 141 17.11 4.16 -15.28
C SER A 141 15.71 4.58 -14.87
N GLU A 142 15.13 3.92 -13.86
CA GLU A 142 13.75 4.11 -13.44
C GLU A 142 13.64 5.03 -12.22
N THR A 143 12.52 5.72 -12.16
CA THR A 143 12.09 6.55 -11.04
C THR A 143 10.72 6.06 -10.59
N ALA A 144 10.60 5.81 -9.29
CA ALA A 144 9.32 5.53 -8.65
C ALA A 144 8.75 6.80 -8.02
N VAL A 145 7.45 7.00 -8.19
CA VAL A 145 6.66 8.08 -7.60
C VAL A 145 5.49 7.46 -6.86
N ILE A 146 5.32 7.85 -5.60
CA ILE A 146 4.21 7.41 -4.75
C ILE A 146 3.24 8.56 -4.59
N CYS A 147 1.96 8.30 -4.86
CA CYS A 147 0.91 9.30 -4.80
C CYS A 147 -0.14 8.96 -3.73
N CYS A 148 -0.63 9.99 -3.05
CA CYS A 148 -1.80 9.93 -2.16
C CYS A 148 -2.78 11.07 -2.47
N PRO A 149 -4.08 10.91 -2.16
CA PRO A 149 -5.01 12.03 -2.16
C PRO A 149 -4.48 13.18 -1.29
N ARG A 150 -4.64 14.43 -1.74
CA ARG A 150 -4.06 15.60 -1.08
C ARG A 150 -4.50 15.80 0.38
N SER A 151 -5.71 15.38 0.73
CA SER A 151 -6.26 15.50 2.08
C SER A 151 -5.86 14.35 3.02
N TYR A 152 -5.05 13.41 2.55
CA TYR A 152 -4.67 12.20 3.29
C TYR A 152 -3.22 12.31 3.77
N SER A 153 -2.96 11.76 4.94
CA SER A 153 -1.60 11.43 5.38
C SER A 153 -1.13 10.16 4.69
N ALA A 154 0.19 9.98 4.56
CA ALA A 154 0.77 8.81 3.92
C ALA A 154 1.59 8.02 4.94
N ASP A 155 1.42 6.70 4.95
CA ASP A 155 2.17 5.76 5.75
C ASP A 155 2.61 4.60 4.87
N VAL A 156 3.93 4.32 4.86
CA VAL A 156 4.54 3.33 3.97
C VAL A 156 4.00 1.90 4.19
N GLN A 157 3.48 1.60 5.38
CA GLN A 157 3.02 0.26 5.77
C GLN A 157 1.51 0.06 5.57
N TYR A 158 0.75 1.15 5.62
CA TYR A 158 -0.71 1.10 5.69
C TYR A 158 -1.41 1.88 4.57
N GLY A 159 -0.65 2.64 3.77
CA GLY A 159 -1.16 3.40 2.64
C GLY A 159 -1.47 4.86 2.98
N CYS A 160 -2.32 5.47 2.16
CA CYS A 160 -2.85 6.80 2.38
C CYS A 160 -4.04 6.71 3.33
N TRP A 161 -4.15 7.61 4.31
CA TRP A 161 -5.24 7.57 5.28
C TRP A 161 -5.70 8.94 5.77
N SER A 162 -6.93 9.00 6.29
CA SER A 162 -7.49 10.15 7.00
C SER A 162 -8.47 9.68 8.08
N THR A 163 -8.41 10.28 9.28
CA THR A 163 -9.33 9.95 10.38
C THR A 163 -10.69 10.61 10.19
N ILE A 164 -11.76 9.84 10.41
CA ILE A 164 -13.14 10.31 10.45
C ILE A 164 -13.58 10.35 11.92
N SER A 165 -13.18 11.40 12.64
CA SER A 165 -13.35 11.51 14.10
C SER A 165 -14.81 11.38 14.57
N ASP A 166 -15.73 11.88 13.75
CA ASP A 166 -17.16 11.95 14.07
C ASP A 166 -17.89 10.63 13.80
N TYR A 167 -17.23 9.70 13.09
CA TYR A 167 -17.79 8.38 12.83
C TYR A 167 -17.40 7.39 13.94
N LYS A 168 -18.41 6.98 14.72
CA LYS A 168 -18.29 5.97 15.77
C LYS A 168 -18.98 4.68 15.35
N PRO A 169 -18.24 3.68 14.82
CA PRO A 169 -18.85 2.45 14.32
C PRO A 169 -19.54 1.69 15.46
N SER A 170 -20.72 1.11 15.18
CA SER A 170 -21.42 0.21 16.10
C SER A 170 -20.92 -1.23 16.00
N SER A 171 -20.38 -1.59 14.84
CA SER A 171 -19.84 -2.89 14.53
C SER A 171 -18.86 -2.76 13.38
N ALA A 172 -17.96 -3.73 13.26
CA ALA A 172 -17.06 -3.88 12.13
C ALA A 172 -16.73 -5.37 11.96
N CYS A 173 -15.99 -5.71 10.92
CA CYS A 173 -15.63 -7.09 10.64
C CYS A 173 -14.13 -7.25 10.40
N ASN A 174 -13.63 -8.47 10.50
CA ASN A 174 -12.25 -8.79 10.13
C ASN A 174 -12.14 -10.20 9.57
N TRP A 175 -11.09 -10.40 8.79
CA TRP A 175 -10.57 -11.70 8.41
C TRP A 175 -9.35 -12.02 9.27
N GLU A 176 -9.22 -13.27 9.70
CA GLU A 176 -8.10 -13.73 10.50
C GLU A 176 -7.17 -14.62 9.67
N ILE A 177 -5.86 -14.41 9.84
CA ILE A 177 -4.85 -15.34 9.33
C ILE A 177 -4.82 -16.56 10.25
N PRO A 178 -4.98 -17.78 9.73
CA PRO A 178 -4.81 -19.00 10.51
C PRO A 178 -3.47 -18.99 11.26
N LYS A 179 -3.48 -19.26 12.56
CA LYS A 179 -2.24 -19.26 13.38
C LYS A 179 -1.16 -20.19 12.83
N VAL A 180 -1.57 -21.29 12.19
CA VAL A 180 -0.67 -22.27 11.57
C VAL A 180 0.14 -21.68 10.42
N ASP A 181 -0.37 -20.63 9.78
CA ASP A 181 0.28 -19.94 8.66
C ASP A 181 1.15 -18.78 9.11
N TRP A 182 1.12 -18.37 10.39
CA TRP A 182 1.97 -17.31 10.90
C TRP A 182 3.37 -17.84 11.26
N LEU A 183 4.37 -17.54 10.41
CA LEU A 183 5.75 -17.99 10.60
C LEU A 183 6.65 -16.96 11.28
N GLY A 184 6.13 -15.75 11.57
CA GLY A 184 6.87 -14.68 12.21
C GLY A 184 7.49 -13.70 11.23
N SER A 185 8.78 -13.40 11.40
CA SER A 185 9.50 -12.49 10.51
C SER A 185 10.91 -12.97 10.21
N SER A 186 11.39 -12.70 8.99
CA SER A 186 12.76 -12.97 8.55
C SER A 186 13.50 -11.66 8.29
N SER A 187 14.80 -11.61 8.59
CA SER A 187 15.60 -10.43 8.32
C SER A 187 16.08 -10.40 6.87
N ILE A 188 15.92 -9.27 6.19
CA ILE A 188 16.55 -8.99 4.89
C ILE A 188 17.53 -7.82 5.02
N LYS A 189 18.52 -7.75 4.12
CA LYS A 189 19.44 -6.62 4.02
C LYS A 189 19.19 -5.87 2.72
N THR A 190 18.99 -4.57 2.80
CA THR A 190 18.82 -3.67 1.65
C THR A 190 19.85 -2.55 1.74
N THR A 191 20.21 -1.93 0.61
CA THR A 191 21.10 -0.76 0.59
C THR A 191 20.32 0.43 0.05
N ILE A 192 20.06 1.43 0.90
CA ILE A 192 19.32 2.65 0.53
C ILE A 192 20.22 3.84 0.86
N ASN A 193 20.34 4.81 -0.07
CA ASN A 193 21.25 5.95 0.06
C ASN A 193 22.70 5.52 0.40
N GLY A 194 23.17 4.40 -0.14
CA GLY A 194 24.51 3.84 0.12
C GLY A 194 24.70 3.23 1.52
N THR A 195 23.65 3.18 2.35
CA THR A 195 23.69 2.60 3.69
C THR A 195 23.01 1.23 3.71
N ALA A 196 23.75 0.21 4.14
CA ALA A 196 23.18 -1.12 4.36
C ALA A 196 22.25 -1.06 5.57
N THR A 197 21.00 -1.44 5.37
CA THR A 197 19.98 -1.44 6.42
C THR A 197 19.33 -2.80 6.53
N THR A 198 19.16 -3.27 7.77
CA THR A 198 18.44 -4.51 8.06
C THR A 198 16.95 -4.21 8.17
N ARG A 199 16.12 -5.08 7.59
CA ARG A 199 14.66 -5.04 7.68
C ARG A 199 14.13 -6.38 8.12
N TYR A 200 12.89 -6.39 8.60
CA TYR A 200 12.17 -7.59 8.96
C TYR A 200 10.96 -7.70 8.05
N LEU A 201 10.87 -8.81 7.31
CA LEU A 201 9.71 -9.15 6.52
C LEU A 201 8.88 -10.18 7.25
N GLN A 202 7.58 -9.93 7.30
CA GLN A 202 6.63 -10.91 7.79
C GLN A 202 6.62 -12.14 6.86
N THR A 203 6.59 -13.34 7.43
CA THR A 203 6.57 -14.60 6.69
C THR A 203 5.31 -15.37 7.00
N LEU A 204 4.66 -15.89 5.95
CA LEU A 204 3.49 -16.76 6.07
C LEU A 204 3.74 -18.07 5.31
N ALA A 205 3.22 -19.18 5.82
CA ALA A 205 3.27 -20.47 5.13
C ALA A 205 2.26 -20.51 3.95
N GLY A 206 1.12 -19.84 4.14
CA GLY A 206 0.10 -19.67 3.13
C GLY A 206 -0.63 -20.95 2.73
N THR A 207 -0.75 -21.90 3.67
CA THR A 207 -1.29 -23.24 3.44
C THR A 207 -2.80 -23.33 3.64
N SER A 208 -3.41 -22.37 4.33
CA SER A 208 -4.85 -22.34 4.62
C SER A 208 -5.47 -20.98 4.27
N PRO A 209 -6.74 -20.94 3.82
CA PRO A 209 -7.42 -19.67 3.54
C PRO A 209 -7.66 -18.86 4.83
N PHE A 210 -7.89 -17.55 4.70
CA PHE A 210 -8.34 -16.71 5.80
C PHE A 210 -9.64 -17.23 6.44
N ILE A 211 -9.76 -17.01 7.74
CA ILE A 211 -10.94 -17.35 8.54
C ILE A 211 -11.82 -16.10 8.64
N GLY A 212 -13.09 -16.17 8.22
CA GLY A 212 -14.02 -15.03 8.34
C GLY A 212 -14.98 -14.85 7.16
N PRO A 213 -15.59 -13.64 7.04
CA PRO A 213 -15.41 -12.50 7.95
C PRO A 213 -16.17 -12.71 9.26
N ALA A 214 -15.56 -12.35 10.39
CA ALA A 214 -16.23 -12.32 11.69
C ALA A 214 -16.71 -10.89 11.97
N THR A 215 -17.95 -10.73 12.44
CA THR A 215 -18.48 -9.42 12.86
C THR A 215 -18.29 -9.23 14.36
N THR A 216 -17.73 -8.09 14.73
CA THR A 216 -17.61 -7.62 16.12
C THR A 216 -18.58 -6.47 16.33
N THR A 217 -19.38 -6.55 17.40
CA THR A 217 -20.23 -5.42 17.86
C THR A 217 -19.51 -4.70 18.99
N PHE A 218 -19.42 -3.38 18.89
CA PHE A 218 -18.68 -2.54 19.83
C PHE A 218 -19.57 -2.04 20.95
N ASP A 219 -19.07 -2.16 22.18
CA ASP A 219 -19.75 -1.64 23.37
C ASP A 219 -19.53 -0.12 23.53
N ALA A 220 -19.99 0.43 24.66
CA ALA A 220 -19.85 1.87 24.93
C ALA A 220 -18.41 2.30 25.21
N GLU A 221 -17.54 1.42 25.72
CA GLU A 221 -16.13 1.72 25.99
C GLU A 221 -15.30 1.63 24.70
N ASP A 222 -15.56 0.63 23.86
CA ASP A 222 -14.97 0.51 22.53
C ASP A 222 -15.19 1.79 21.71
N LYS A 223 -16.42 2.32 21.70
CA LYS A 223 -16.79 3.54 20.95
C LYS A 223 -16.07 4.81 21.42
N LYS A 224 -15.53 4.82 22.64
CA LYS A 224 -14.71 5.95 23.13
C LYS A 224 -13.30 5.92 22.55
N THR A 225 -12.80 4.73 22.23
CA THR A 225 -11.40 4.52 21.81
C THR A 225 -11.25 4.18 20.34
N LEU A 226 -12.34 3.89 19.63
CA LEU A 226 -12.34 3.60 18.20
C LEU A 226 -12.84 4.77 17.35
N VAL A 227 -12.28 4.89 16.15
CA VAL A 227 -12.67 5.83 15.09
C VAL A 227 -12.70 5.13 13.74
N GLY A 228 -13.49 5.66 12.81
CA GLY A 228 -13.34 5.33 11.39
C GLY A 228 -12.12 5.99 10.79
N MET A 229 -11.49 5.33 9.84
CA MET A 229 -10.38 5.83 9.04
C MET A 229 -10.67 5.53 7.57
N ALA A 230 -10.65 6.55 6.72
CA ALA A 230 -10.65 6.32 5.28
C ALA A 230 -9.24 5.91 4.87
N VAL A 231 -9.10 4.76 4.21
CA VAL A 231 -7.80 4.19 3.81
C VAL A 231 -7.80 3.89 2.32
N ASN A 232 -6.76 4.35 1.63
CA ASN A 232 -6.52 4.10 0.22
C ASN A 232 -5.12 3.48 0.05
N PRO A 233 -4.98 2.37 -0.69
CA PRO A 233 -3.68 1.99 -1.24
C PRO A 233 -2.97 3.19 -1.87
N MET A 234 -1.67 3.31 -1.60
CA MET A 234 -0.81 4.26 -2.30
C MET A 234 -0.74 3.88 -3.77
N LEU A 235 -0.76 4.88 -4.65
CA LEU A 235 -0.55 4.65 -6.08
C LEU A 235 0.95 4.69 -6.36
N THR A 236 1.50 3.56 -6.80
CA THR A 236 2.90 3.44 -7.21
C THR A 236 3.02 3.59 -8.73
N LEU A 237 3.70 4.64 -9.16
CA LEU A 237 4.00 4.93 -10.56
C LEU A 237 5.48 4.74 -10.80
N ILE A 238 5.86 4.10 -11.91
CA ILE A 238 7.26 3.96 -12.29
C ILE A 238 7.45 4.37 -13.75
N HIS A 239 8.45 5.21 -14.00
CA HIS A 239 8.78 5.68 -15.33
C HIS A 239 10.30 5.74 -15.54
N LYS A 240 10.71 5.76 -16.80
CA LYS A 240 12.06 6.13 -17.27
C LYS A 240 12.03 7.57 -17.76
N LYS A 241 13.20 8.21 -17.83
CA LYS A 241 13.30 9.56 -18.39
C LYS A 241 12.79 9.63 -19.84
N ALA A 242 13.15 8.62 -20.64
CA ALA A 242 12.75 8.52 -22.05
C ALA A 242 11.23 8.41 -22.25
N ASP A 243 10.46 8.02 -21.23
CA ASP A 243 9.00 7.94 -21.33
C ASP A 243 8.34 9.32 -21.47
N PHE A 244 9.03 10.39 -21.05
CA PHE A 244 8.59 11.78 -21.26
C PHE A 244 9.01 12.34 -22.63
N ASP A 245 10.06 11.78 -23.25
CA ASP A 245 10.61 12.29 -24.51
C ASP A 245 9.79 11.86 -25.75
N GLY A 246 8.84 10.93 -25.57
CA GLY A 246 7.97 10.40 -26.61
C GLY A 246 6.53 10.97 -26.62
N MET A 247 6.26 12.02 -25.83
CA MET A 247 4.96 12.71 -25.78
C MET A 247 4.87 13.93 -26.70
#